data_AF-A0A821F918-F1
#
_entry.id   AF-A0A821F918-F1
#
_cell.length_a   1.000
_cell.length_b   1.000
_cell.length_c   1.000
_cell.angle_alpha   90.00
_cell.angle_beta   90.00
_cell.angle_gamma   90.00
#
_symmetry.space_group_name_H-M   'P 1'
#
loop_
_entity.id
_entity.type
_entity.pdbx_description
1 polymer ?
#
loop_
_entity_poly.entity_id
_entity_poly.type
_entity_poly.pdbx_seq_one_letter_code
_entity_poly.pdbx_strand_id
1 'polypeptide(L)'
;MLMQDIEGNEESALKRATVKETTLTAWFKLNCKTPEVRTYLYHDIPQYFVFDHNGIWKRRLRGENVIGRIFDDLKTVDGYVCLTFIDAAKRRGLLHDDTEYQKCMTEANIFQVPQQLRTLFCVILLYRNPTNPVDLWNLFKTHMAEGFMIYADVKTSEAMALRAIEGKLKGQGRSCNDFGISVPSSIPYSFQSKTINKEEEL
;
A
#
# COMPACT_ATOMS: atom_id res chain seq x y z
N MET A 1 8.08 46.19 -52.42
CA MET A 1 7.76 45.67 -51.08
C MET A 1 6.54 46.43 -50.60
N LEU A 2 5.35 45.82 -50.72
CA LEU A 2 4.09 46.36 -50.21
C LEU A 2 3.46 45.26 -49.36
N MET A 3 3.18 45.60 -48.11
CA MET A 3 2.43 44.80 -47.15
C MET A 3 1.04 44.50 -47.75
N GLN A 4 0.65 43.23 -47.78
CA GLN A 4 -0.74 42.85 -48.01
C GLN A 4 -1.42 42.71 -46.64
N ASP A 5 -2.47 43.50 -46.46
CA ASP A 5 -3.31 43.52 -45.27
C ASP A 5 -4.04 42.18 -45.07
N ILE A 6 -4.12 41.75 -43.82
CA ILE A 6 -4.74 40.50 -43.35
C ILE A 6 -6.26 40.72 -43.21
N GLU A 7 -6.95 41.02 -44.31
CA GLU A 7 -8.41 41.08 -44.31
C GLU A 7 -9.00 39.69 -44.60
N GLY A 8 -9.67 39.07 -43.63
CA GLY A 8 -10.46 37.85 -43.87
C GLY A 8 -10.64 36.86 -42.70
N ASN A 9 -9.91 37.01 -41.58
CA ASN A 9 -10.08 36.10 -40.42
C ASN A 9 -11.12 36.61 -39.40
N GLU A 10 -11.53 37.88 -39.49
CA GLU A 10 -12.42 38.51 -38.51
C GLU A 10 -13.84 37.97 -38.58
N GLU A 11 -14.40 37.84 -39.78
CA GLU A 11 -15.77 37.33 -39.98
C GLU A 11 -15.87 35.84 -39.60
N SER A 12 -14.82 35.07 -39.86
CA SER A 12 -14.69 33.68 -39.46
C SER A 12 -14.51 33.54 -37.94
N ALA A 13 -13.78 34.44 -37.30
CA ALA A 13 -13.65 34.51 -35.84
C ALA A 13 -14.98 34.91 -35.17
N LEU A 14 -15.74 35.85 -35.75
CA LEU A 14 -17.08 36.22 -35.31
C LEU A 14 -18.05 35.03 -35.40
N LYS A 15 -18.05 34.30 -36.53
CA LYS A 15 -18.88 33.08 -36.70
C LYS A 15 -18.52 31.99 -35.69
N ARG A 16 -17.26 31.83 -35.30
CA ARG A 16 -16.86 30.89 -34.23
C ARG A 16 -17.30 31.36 -32.85
N ALA A 17 -17.24 32.66 -32.58
CA ALA A 17 -17.68 33.26 -31.31
C ALA A 17 -19.20 33.24 -31.11
N THR A 18 -20.00 33.10 -32.18
CA THR A 18 -21.46 33.01 -32.11
C THR A 18 -21.99 31.59 -31.92
N VAL A 19 -21.20 30.54 -32.20
CA VAL A 19 -21.66 29.14 -32.19
C VAL A 19 -21.75 28.55 -30.78
N LYS A 20 -20.86 28.94 -29.86
CA LYS A 20 -20.89 28.45 -28.48
C LYS A 20 -20.36 29.50 -27.52
N GLU A 21 -21.06 29.71 -26.41
CA GLU A 21 -20.54 30.56 -25.35
C GLU A 21 -19.29 29.94 -24.74
N THR A 22 -18.22 30.72 -24.70
CA THR A 22 -17.04 30.40 -23.90
C THR A 22 -17.36 30.58 -22.43
N THR A 23 -16.58 29.97 -21.55
CA THR A 23 -16.69 30.17 -20.10
C THR A 23 -16.62 31.65 -19.70
N LEU A 24 -15.79 32.45 -20.39
CA LEU A 24 -15.64 33.88 -20.16
C LEU A 24 -16.83 34.71 -20.68
N THR A 25 -17.29 34.44 -21.91
CA THR A 25 -18.46 35.17 -22.46
C THR A 25 -19.75 34.84 -21.72
N ALA A 26 -19.91 33.60 -21.26
CA ALA A 26 -21.01 33.21 -20.38
C ALA A 26 -20.89 33.84 -18.98
N TRP A 27 -19.68 34.07 -18.47
CA TRP A 27 -19.48 34.74 -17.19
C TRP A 27 -19.95 36.20 -17.24
N PHE A 28 -19.69 36.93 -18.33
CA PHE A 28 -20.25 38.27 -18.51
C PHE A 28 -21.79 38.24 -18.50
N LYS A 29 -22.42 37.27 -19.17
CA LYS A 29 -23.88 37.10 -19.14
C LYS A 29 -24.40 36.76 -17.74
N LEU A 30 -23.67 35.97 -16.97
CA LEU A 30 -24.00 35.66 -15.57
C LEU A 30 -23.96 36.92 -14.69
N ASN A 31 -22.94 37.77 -14.84
CA ASN A 31 -22.80 39.04 -14.12
C ASN A 31 -23.96 40.01 -14.38
N CYS A 32 -24.51 40.00 -15.60
CA CYS A 32 -25.69 40.80 -15.92
C CYS A 32 -26.93 40.32 -15.18
N LYS A 33 -27.10 39.00 -15.01
CA LYS A 33 -28.31 38.38 -14.46
C LYS A 33 -28.31 38.22 -12.95
N THR A 34 -27.15 38.10 -12.32
CA THR A 34 -27.04 37.78 -10.89
C THR A 34 -26.12 38.79 -10.19
N PRO A 35 -26.66 39.78 -9.46
CA PRO A 35 -25.87 40.83 -8.81
C PRO A 35 -24.82 40.29 -7.83
N GLU A 36 -25.13 39.20 -7.12
CA GLU A 36 -24.19 38.50 -6.21
C GLU A 36 -22.92 38.05 -6.92
N VAL A 37 -22.99 37.72 -8.21
CA VAL A 37 -21.81 37.20 -8.94
C VAL A 37 -20.77 38.29 -9.19
N ARG A 38 -21.18 39.57 -9.18
CA ARG A 38 -20.31 40.72 -9.43
C ARG A 38 -19.26 40.93 -8.34
N THR A 39 -19.39 40.26 -7.20
CA THR A 39 -18.40 40.27 -6.12
C THR A 39 -17.28 39.26 -6.32
N TYR A 40 -17.42 38.32 -7.26
CA TYR A 40 -16.42 37.29 -7.55
C TYR A 40 -15.58 37.66 -8.78
N LEU A 41 -14.27 37.43 -8.72
CA LEU A 41 -13.42 37.51 -9.92
C LEU A 41 -13.65 36.27 -10.79
N TYR A 42 -13.38 36.37 -12.09
CA TYR A 42 -13.61 35.27 -13.03
C TYR A 42 -12.94 33.95 -12.59
N HIS A 43 -11.75 34.00 -12.00
CA HIS A 43 -11.03 32.82 -11.52
C HIS A 43 -11.66 32.17 -10.27
N ASP A 44 -12.49 32.89 -9.53
CA ASP A 44 -13.20 32.38 -8.36
C ASP A 44 -14.51 31.69 -8.73
N ILE A 45 -15.07 32.01 -9.90
CA ILE A 45 -16.38 31.51 -10.36
C ILE A 45 -16.47 29.98 -10.35
N PRO A 46 -15.47 29.20 -10.80
CA PRO A 46 -15.53 27.75 -10.75
C PRO A 46 -15.69 27.17 -9.34
N GLN A 47 -15.36 27.92 -8.29
CA GLN A 47 -15.55 27.48 -6.90
C GLN A 47 -17.03 27.46 -6.50
N TYR A 48 -17.81 28.42 -7.03
CA TYR A 48 -19.21 28.67 -6.67
C TYR A 48 -20.22 28.24 -7.75
N PHE A 49 -19.77 28.08 -8.99
CA PHE A 49 -20.60 27.73 -10.13
C PHE A 49 -19.98 26.57 -10.92
N VAL A 50 -20.83 25.84 -11.65
CA VAL A 50 -20.46 24.78 -12.59
C VAL A 50 -20.86 25.23 -13.98
N PHE A 51 -19.93 25.18 -14.93
CA PHE A 51 -20.20 25.45 -16.33
C PHE A 51 -20.68 24.18 -17.01
N ASP A 52 -21.91 24.18 -17.52
CA ASP A 52 -22.50 22.99 -18.14
C ASP A 52 -22.18 22.89 -19.64
N HIS A 53 -22.55 21.75 -20.24
CA HIS A 53 -22.30 21.51 -21.67
C HIS A 53 -23.08 22.45 -22.60
N ASN A 54 -24.13 23.11 -22.09
CA ASN A 54 -24.93 24.10 -22.82
C ASN A 54 -24.28 25.49 -22.81
N GLY A 55 -23.15 25.65 -22.13
CA GLY A 55 -22.45 26.91 -22.02
C GLY A 55 -23.03 27.83 -20.95
N ILE A 56 -23.73 27.28 -19.95
CA ILE A 56 -24.40 28.06 -18.91
C ILE A 56 -23.73 27.80 -17.56
N TRP A 57 -23.46 28.88 -16.83
CA TRP A 57 -23.05 28.80 -15.42
C TRP A 57 -24.25 28.55 -14.52
N LYS A 58 -24.21 27.47 -13.74
CA LYS A 58 -25.22 27.12 -12.73
C LYS A 58 -24.59 27.15 -11.34
N ARG A 59 -25.32 27.63 -10.32
CA ARG A 59 -24.83 27.63 -8.95
C ARG A 59 -24.46 26.20 -8.56
N ARG A 60 -23.25 26.04 -8.02
CA ARG A 60 -22.76 24.76 -7.53
C ARG A 60 -23.58 24.38 -6.31
N LEU A 61 -24.39 23.33 -6.45
CA LEU A 61 -25.04 22.70 -5.31
C LEU A 61 -23.98 21.89 -4.57
N ARG A 62 -23.43 22.43 -3.48
CA ARG A 62 -22.79 21.61 -2.45
C ARG A 62 -23.93 21.10 -1.57
N GLY A 63 -24.41 19.89 -1.82
CA GLY A 63 -25.45 19.31 -0.98
C GLY A 63 -24.98 19.19 0.46
N GLU A 64 -25.80 19.61 1.42
CA GLU A 64 -25.61 19.27 2.84
C GLU A 64 -25.71 17.75 3.08
N ASN A 65 -26.28 17.01 2.11
CA ASN A 65 -26.32 15.56 2.05
C ASN A 65 -25.87 15.06 0.67
N VAL A 66 -24.61 15.31 0.30
CA VAL A 66 -23.99 14.45 -0.71
C VAL A 66 -23.76 13.10 -0.03
N ILE A 67 -24.57 12.09 -0.37
CA ILE A 67 -24.27 10.66 -0.09
C ILE A 67 -23.08 10.29 -0.97
N GLY A 68 -21.92 10.91 -0.73
CA GLY A 68 -20.73 10.70 -1.53
C GLY A 68 -19.99 9.45 -1.12
N ARG A 69 -20.28 8.86 0.05
CA ARG A 69 -19.41 7.86 0.68
C ARG A 69 -20.17 7.00 1.68
N ILE A 70 -21.07 6.13 1.22
CA ILE A 70 -21.37 4.91 1.97
C ILE A 70 -20.88 3.76 1.11
N PHE A 71 -19.58 3.53 1.17
CA PHE A 71 -18.96 2.36 0.57
C PHE A 71 -18.92 1.20 1.59
N ASP A 72 -19.73 1.23 2.65
CA ASP A 72 -19.70 0.18 3.66
C ASP A 72 -19.97 -1.21 3.07
N ASP A 73 -20.75 -1.29 1.98
CA ASP A 73 -20.93 -2.52 1.18
C ASP A 73 -19.61 -3.04 0.58
N LEU A 74 -18.64 -2.16 0.28
CA LEU A 74 -17.31 -2.59 -0.16
C LEU A 74 -16.52 -3.26 0.96
N LYS A 75 -16.83 -2.98 2.23
CA LYS A 75 -16.23 -3.70 3.37
C LYS A 75 -16.87 -5.07 3.59
N THR A 76 -18.03 -5.34 3.00
CA THR A 76 -18.73 -6.62 3.11
C THR A 76 -18.18 -7.62 2.08
N VAL A 77 -17.64 -8.73 2.56
CA VAL A 77 -17.09 -9.82 1.73
C VAL A 77 -17.62 -11.15 2.26
N ASP A 78 -18.29 -11.92 1.40
CA ASP A 78 -18.90 -13.22 1.75
C ASP A 78 -19.80 -13.19 2.99
N GLY A 79 -20.54 -12.08 3.19
CA GLY A 79 -21.42 -11.86 4.34
C GLY A 79 -20.74 -11.32 5.60
N TYR A 80 -19.41 -11.11 5.59
CA TYR A 80 -18.67 -10.54 6.72
C TYR A 80 -18.27 -9.08 6.45
N VAL A 81 -18.52 -8.20 7.42
CA VAL A 81 -18.08 -6.80 7.36
C VAL A 81 -16.65 -6.70 7.88
N CYS A 82 -15.72 -6.34 7.00
CA CYS A 82 -14.32 -6.10 7.35
C CYS A 82 -14.16 -4.73 8.03
N LEU A 83 -13.15 -4.62 8.90
CA LEU A 83 -12.88 -3.37 9.64
C LEU A 83 -12.43 -2.23 8.72
N THR A 84 -11.63 -2.56 7.71
CA THR A 84 -11.10 -1.59 6.74
C THR A 84 -11.36 -2.02 5.30
N PHE A 85 -11.30 -1.05 4.38
CA PHE A 85 -11.35 -1.33 2.94
C PHE A 85 -10.18 -2.19 2.46
N ILE A 86 -9.03 -2.08 3.12
CA ILE A 86 -7.84 -2.89 2.82
C ILE A 86 -8.10 -4.34 3.20
N ASP A 87 -8.68 -4.60 4.38
CA ASP A 87 -9.00 -5.96 4.82
C ASP A 87 -10.04 -6.62 3.90
N ALA A 88 -11.03 -5.86 3.44
CA ALA A 88 -11.99 -6.34 2.46
C ALA A 88 -11.34 -6.65 1.11
N ALA A 89 -10.41 -5.81 0.64
CA ALA A 89 -9.68 -6.05 -0.59
C ALA A 89 -8.76 -7.28 -0.49
N LYS A 90 -8.11 -7.50 0.66
CA LYS A 90 -7.35 -8.72 0.95
C LYS A 90 -8.24 -9.97 0.93
N ARG A 91 -9.39 -9.92 1.61
CA ARG A 91 -10.35 -11.05 1.66
C ARG A 91 -10.94 -11.39 0.28
N ARG A 92 -11.11 -10.38 -0.59
CA ARG A 92 -11.53 -10.59 -2.00
C ARG A 92 -10.40 -11.10 -2.90
N GLY A 93 -9.17 -11.25 -2.39
CA GLY A 93 -8.01 -11.62 -3.20
C GLY A 93 -7.55 -10.53 -4.17
N LEU A 94 -7.99 -9.29 -3.98
CA LEU A 94 -7.62 -8.14 -4.82
C LEU A 94 -6.25 -7.57 -4.45
N LEU A 95 -5.79 -7.84 -3.23
CA LEU A 95 -4.44 -7.56 -2.77
C LEU A 95 -3.73 -8.88 -2.47
N HIS A 96 -2.50 -9.01 -2.95
CA HIS A 96 -1.61 -10.07 -2.47
C HIS A 96 -1.38 -9.85 -0.97
N ASP A 97 -1.60 -10.88 -0.17
CA ASP A 97 -1.24 -10.90 1.24
C ASP A 97 -0.18 -11.97 1.49
N ASP A 98 0.42 -11.93 2.67
CA ASP A 98 1.38 -12.95 3.10
C ASP A 98 0.68 -14.14 3.77
N THR A 99 -0.65 -14.24 3.67
CA THR A 99 -1.45 -15.29 4.33
C THR A 99 -1.04 -16.66 3.85
N GLU A 100 -0.77 -16.82 2.55
CA GLU A 100 -0.33 -18.09 1.98
C GLU A 100 1.05 -18.52 2.51
N TYR A 101 1.95 -17.57 2.80
CA TYR A 101 3.25 -17.86 3.40
C TYR A 101 3.11 -18.25 4.87
N GLN A 102 2.20 -17.60 5.60
CA GLN A 102 1.88 -17.95 6.98
C GLN A 102 1.26 -19.35 7.08
N LYS A 103 0.29 -19.68 6.23
CA LYS A 103 -0.30 -21.03 6.16
C LYS A 103 0.76 -22.06 5.83
N CYS A 104 1.55 -21.84 4.78
CA CYS A 104 2.62 -22.75 4.37
C CYS A 104 3.63 -23.00 5.49
N MET A 105 4.08 -21.95 6.18
CA MET A 105 5.00 -22.08 7.32
C MET A 105 4.35 -22.78 8.52
N THR A 106 3.05 -22.54 8.77
CA THR A 106 2.30 -23.21 9.85
C THR A 106 2.18 -24.70 9.61
N GLU A 107 1.85 -25.11 8.38
CA GLU A 107 1.79 -26.52 7.99
C GLU A 107 3.18 -27.17 8.07
N ALA A 108 4.22 -26.50 7.56
CA ALA A 108 5.59 -27.00 7.60
C ALA A 108 6.11 -27.17 9.03
N ASN A 109 5.73 -26.28 9.96
CA ASN A 109 6.15 -26.33 11.36
C ASN A 109 5.74 -27.62 12.07
N ILE A 110 4.68 -28.29 11.63
CA ILE A 110 4.21 -29.57 12.22
C ILE A 110 5.18 -30.72 11.89
N PHE A 111 5.83 -30.66 10.72
CA PHE A 111 6.59 -31.80 10.17
C PHE A 111 8.10 -31.55 10.04
N GLN A 112 8.54 -30.28 10.08
CA GLN A 112 9.92 -29.91 9.83
C GLN A 112 10.65 -29.54 11.12
N VAL A 113 11.93 -29.93 11.21
CA VAL A 113 12.80 -29.45 12.28
C VAL A 113 13.30 -28.02 11.95
N PRO A 114 13.77 -27.24 12.95
CA PRO A 114 14.03 -25.80 12.82
C PRO A 114 14.95 -25.40 11.66
N GLN A 115 15.90 -26.25 11.26
CA GLN A 115 16.80 -25.97 10.16
C GLN A 115 16.11 -25.92 8.80
N GLN A 116 15.15 -26.82 8.56
CA GLN A 116 14.36 -26.91 7.34
C GLN A 116 13.35 -25.77 7.30
N LEU A 117 12.74 -25.44 8.45
CA LEU A 117 11.87 -24.27 8.58
C LEU A 117 12.61 -22.96 8.22
N ARG A 118 13.87 -22.80 8.67
CA ARG A 118 14.73 -21.68 8.23
C ARG A 118 15.01 -21.70 6.73
N THR A 119 15.15 -22.87 6.10
CA THR A 119 15.30 -22.98 4.63
C THR A 119 14.05 -22.50 3.92
N LEU A 120 12.87 -22.96 4.36
CA LEU A 120 11.59 -22.57 3.78
C LEU A 120 11.40 -21.06 3.86
N PHE A 121 11.71 -20.46 5.01
CA PHE A 121 11.71 -19.01 5.19
C PHE A 121 12.62 -18.31 4.17
N CYS A 122 13.85 -18.78 3.96
CA CYS A 122 14.76 -18.22 2.94
C CYS A 122 14.17 -18.32 1.53
N VAL A 123 13.54 -19.44 1.17
CA VAL A 123 12.89 -19.65 -0.14
C VAL A 123 11.75 -18.65 -0.33
N ILE A 124 10.93 -18.42 0.70
CA ILE A 124 9.86 -17.42 0.66
C ILE A 124 10.44 -16.02 0.42
N LEU A 125 11.47 -15.62 1.18
CA LEU A 125 12.12 -14.32 1.00
C LEU A 125 12.69 -14.14 -0.42
N LEU A 126 13.38 -15.16 -0.94
CA LEU A 126 14.08 -15.05 -2.23
C LEU A 126 13.15 -15.01 -3.43
N TYR A 127 12.10 -15.83 -3.44
CA TYR A 127 11.33 -16.09 -4.67
C TYR A 127 9.91 -15.55 -4.64
N ARG A 128 9.40 -15.19 -3.46
CA ARG A 128 7.98 -14.82 -3.31
C ARG A 128 7.75 -13.36 -2.98
N ASN A 129 8.81 -12.65 -2.58
CA ASN A 129 8.81 -11.22 -2.25
C ASN A 129 7.66 -10.84 -1.29
N PRO A 130 7.69 -11.36 -0.04
CA PRO A 130 6.61 -11.11 0.92
C PRO A 130 6.46 -9.62 1.21
N THR A 131 5.22 -9.18 1.39
CA THR A 131 4.87 -7.77 1.60
C THR A 131 5.41 -7.27 2.94
N ASN A 132 5.41 -8.11 3.97
CA ASN A 132 5.90 -7.81 5.32
C ASN A 132 6.80 -8.95 5.84
N PRO A 133 8.07 -9.02 5.37
CA PRO A 133 9.01 -10.06 5.78
C PRO A 133 9.29 -10.08 7.29
N VAL A 134 9.27 -8.91 7.93
CA VAL A 134 9.53 -8.73 9.37
C VAL A 134 8.42 -9.35 10.21
N ASP A 135 7.15 -9.20 9.80
CA ASP A 135 6.02 -9.79 10.52
C ASP A 135 6.05 -11.31 10.41
N LEU A 136 6.39 -11.84 9.23
CA LEU A 136 6.56 -13.27 9.02
C LEU A 136 7.70 -13.84 9.88
N TRP A 137 8.83 -13.12 9.99
CA TRP A 137 9.90 -13.48 10.92
C TRP A 137 9.40 -13.50 12.37
N ASN A 138 8.74 -12.45 12.83
CA ASN A 138 8.26 -12.33 14.21
C ASN A 138 7.30 -13.45 14.60
N LEU A 139 6.49 -13.93 13.66
CA LEU A 139 5.54 -15.02 13.88
C LEU A 139 6.23 -16.38 14.09
N PHE A 140 7.35 -16.63 13.40
CA PHE A 140 8.00 -17.95 13.36
C PHE A 140 9.40 -18.01 14.00
N LYS A 141 9.94 -16.89 14.49
CA LYS A 141 11.30 -16.82 15.04
C LYS A 141 11.58 -17.81 16.17
N THR A 142 10.59 -18.09 17.02
CA THR A 142 10.71 -19.04 18.14
C THR A 142 10.91 -20.46 17.63
N HIS A 143 10.06 -20.90 16.70
CA HIS A 143 10.16 -22.20 16.03
C HIS A 143 11.46 -22.35 15.24
N MET A 144 11.87 -21.29 14.54
CA MET A 144 13.14 -21.28 13.82
C MET A 144 14.36 -21.23 14.73
N ALA A 145 14.23 -20.78 15.98
CA ALA A 145 15.30 -20.70 16.97
C ALA A 145 15.39 -21.92 17.89
N GLU A 146 14.36 -22.77 17.92
CA GLU A 146 14.22 -23.88 18.86
C GLU A 146 15.46 -24.78 18.97
N GLY A 147 16.10 -25.12 17.84
CA GLY A 147 17.31 -25.95 17.82
C GLY A 147 18.52 -25.33 18.55
N PHE A 148 18.51 -24.02 18.83
CA PHE A 148 19.55 -23.31 19.57
C PHE A 148 19.20 -23.08 21.04
N MET A 149 17.91 -23.17 21.40
CA MET A 149 17.41 -22.92 22.77
C MET A 149 17.95 -23.90 23.81
N ILE A 150 18.49 -25.04 23.37
CA ILE A 150 19.16 -26.01 24.26
C ILE A 150 20.43 -25.42 24.88
N TYR A 151 21.12 -24.53 24.17
CA TYR A 151 22.46 -24.06 24.52
C TYR A 151 22.52 -22.57 24.88
N ALA A 152 21.45 -21.82 24.61
CA ALA A 152 21.43 -20.36 24.73
C ALA A 152 20.06 -19.83 25.16
N ASP A 153 20.03 -18.59 25.66
CA ASP A 153 18.76 -17.92 25.97
C ASP A 153 17.97 -17.59 24.69
N VAL A 154 16.71 -17.19 24.85
CA VAL A 154 15.81 -16.92 23.72
C VAL A 154 16.39 -15.89 22.76
N LYS A 155 16.96 -14.79 23.28
CA LYS A 155 17.49 -13.71 22.43
C LYS A 155 18.70 -14.17 21.63
N THR A 156 19.61 -14.91 22.27
CA THR A 156 20.79 -15.47 21.60
C THR A 156 20.39 -16.53 20.58
N SER A 157 19.39 -17.37 20.89
CA SER A 157 18.86 -18.40 19.99
C SER A 157 18.24 -17.79 18.73
N GLU A 158 17.44 -16.73 18.90
CA GLU A 158 16.88 -15.95 17.78
C GLU A 158 18.00 -15.31 16.93
N ALA A 159 19.03 -14.74 17.57
CA ALA A 159 20.18 -14.16 16.88
C ALA A 159 20.98 -15.22 16.08
N MET A 160 21.15 -16.42 16.62
CA MET A 160 21.78 -17.55 15.93
C MET A 160 20.97 -18.01 14.73
N ALA A 161 19.63 -18.09 14.86
CA ALA A 161 18.74 -18.40 13.75
C ALA A 161 18.84 -17.35 12.63
N LEU A 162 18.86 -16.06 12.96
CA LEU A 162 19.06 -14.96 12.00
C LEU A 162 20.42 -15.08 11.29
N ARG A 163 21.50 -15.43 11.99
CA ARG A 163 22.80 -15.67 11.35
C ARG A 163 22.78 -16.84 10.39
N ALA A 164 22.09 -17.93 10.74
CA ALA A 164 21.94 -19.07 9.84
C ALA A 164 21.16 -18.70 8.57
N ILE A 165 20.13 -17.87 8.70
CA ILE A 165 19.36 -17.32 7.57
C ILE A 165 20.23 -16.38 6.72
N GLU A 166 20.94 -15.45 7.35
CA GLU A 166 21.86 -14.52 6.69
C GLU A 166 22.91 -15.26 5.86
N GLY A 167 23.50 -16.33 6.40
CA GLY A 167 24.44 -17.17 5.66
C GLY A 167 23.86 -17.78 4.39
N LYS A 168 22.60 -18.26 4.45
CA LYS A 168 21.90 -18.81 3.28
C LYS A 168 21.57 -17.73 2.24
N LEU A 169 21.10 -16.57 2.68
CA LEU A 169 20.77 -15.46 1.79
C LEU A 169 22.02 -14.90 1.10
N LYS A 170 23.14 -14.77 1.83
CA LYS A 170 24.41 -14.32 1.26
C LYS A 170 24.92 -15.26 0.17
N GLY A 171 24.70 -16.56 0.31
CA GLY A 171 24.99 -17.55 -0.73
C GLY A 171 24.23 -17.31 -2.05
N GLN A 172 23.14 -16.54 -2.00
CA GLN A 172 22.30 -16.14 -3.14
C GLN A 172 22.43 -14.63 -3.46
N GLY A 173 23.45 -13.95 -2.91
CA GLY A 173 23.69 -12.52 -3.17
C GLY A 173 22.70 -11.56 -2.50
N ARG A 174 21.96 -12.00 -1.47
CA ARG A 174 20.99 -11.20 -0.72
C ARG A 174 21.36 -11.13 0.77
N SER A 175 20.77 -10.19 1.50
CA SER A 175 20.93 -10.07 2.96
C SER A 175 19.57 -9.93 3.64
N CYS A 176 19.45 -10.34 4.91
CA CYS A 176 18.30 -10.07 5.76
C CYS A 176 17.95 -8.56 5.78
N ASN A 177 18.95 -7.69 5.69
CA ASN A 177 18.74 -6.25 5.64
C ASN A 177 17.94 -5.80 4.41
N ASP A 178 18.03 -6.52 3.28
CA ASP A 178 17.24 -6.23 2.07
C ASP A 178 15.73 -6.42 2.30
N PHE A 179 15.38 -7.14 3.37
CA PHE A 179 14.01 -7.46 3.76
C PHE A 179 13.59 -6.72 5.04
N GLY A 180 14.39 -5.75 5.51
CA GLY A 180 14.13 -4.99 6.74
C GLY A 180 14.40 -5.77 8.03
N ILE A 181 15.03 -6.95 7.95
CA ILE A 181 15.35 -7.78 9.11
C ILE A 181 16.78 -7.50 9.55
N SER A 182 16.94 -6.89 10.73
CA SER A 182 18.27 -6.56 11.26
C SER A 182 18.96 -7.77 11.88
N VAL A 183 20.17 -8.08 11.41
CA VAL A 183 20.99 -9.16 11.97
C VAL A 183 21.94 -8.60 13.04
N PRO A 184 21.99 -9.18 14.25
CA PRO A 184 22.92 -8.75 15.28
C PRO A 184 24.39 -8.86 14.84
N SER A 185 25.13 -7.74 14.95
CA SER A 185 26.55 -7.63 14.60
C SER A 185 27.45 -8.48 15.50
N SER A 186 27.03 -8.75 16.74
CA SER A 186 27.62 -9.76 17.63
C SER A 186 26.51 -10.67 18.17
N ILE A 187 26.79 -11.97 18.31
CA ILE A 187 25.91 -12.86 19.08
C ILE A 187 26.22 -12.59 20.56
N PRO A 188 25.22 -12.22 21.38
CA PRO A 188 25.42 -12.15 22.82
C PRO A 188 25.86 -13.54 23.29
N TYR A 189 27.10 -13.69 23.77
CA TYR A 189 27.55 -14.99 24.26
C TYR A 189 26.87 -15.28 25.60
N SER A 190 25.91 -16.22 25.60
CA SER A 190 25.47 -16.90 26.80
C SER A 190 25.33 -18.39 26.49
N PHE A 191 26.39 -19.16 26.74
CA PHE A 191 26.35 -20.61 26.67
C PHE A 191 25.81 -21.13 28.01
N GLN A 192 24.64 -21.78 28.00
CA GLN A 192 24.18 -22.54 29.16
C GLN A 192 24.62 -23.99 28.97
N SER A 193 25.67 -24.41 29.69
CA SER A 193 26.03 -25.81 29.76
C SER A 193 24.97 -26.57 30.56
N LYS A 194 24.08 -27.30 29.88
CA LYS A 194 23.33 -28.37 30.53
C LYS A 194 24.23 -29.60 30.61
N THR A 195 24.71 -29.91 31.81
CA THR A 195 25.33 -31.18 32.15
C THR A 195 24.32 -32.28 31.83
N ILE A 196 24.60 -33.11 30.83
CA ILE A 196 23.84 -34.35 30.61
C ILE A 196 24.32 -35.30 31.71
N ASN A 197 23.54 -35.43 32.79
CA ASN A 197 23.71 -36.50 33.75
C ASN A 197 23.37 -37.81 33.02
N LYS A 198 24.40 -38.47 32.47
CA LYS A 198 24.33 -39.89 32.12
C LYS A 198 24.56 -40.67 33.40
N GLU A 199 23.49 -41.01 34.09
CA GLU A 199 23.45 -42.14 35.04
C GLU A 199 21.99 -42.37 35.42
N GLU A 200 21.34 -43.30 34.71
CA GLU A 200 20.28 -44.20 35.20
C GLU A 200 19.99 -45.22 34.08
N GLU A 201 20.99 -46.07 33.82
CA GLU A 201 20.76 -47.44 33.37
C GLU A 201 21.28 -48.35 34.48
N LEU A 202 20.36 -48.91 35.26
CA LEU A 202 20.49 -50.16 36.01
C LEU A 202 19.08 -50.74 36.25
#